data_AF-A0A7S2S0F1-F1
#
_entry.id   AF-A0A7S2S0F1-F1
#
_cell.length_a   1.000
_cell.length_b   1.000
_cell.length_c   1.000
_cell.angle_alpha   90.00
_cell.angle_beta   90.00
_cell.angle_gamma   90.00
#
_symmetry.space_group_name_H-M   'P 1'
#
loop_
_entity.id
_entity.type
_entity.pdbx_description
1 polymer ?
#
loop_
_entity_poly.entity_id
_entity_poly.type
_entity_poly.pdbx_seq_one_letter_code
_entity_poly.pdbx_strand_id
1 'polypeptide(L)'
;MNHAIEEINGMVIGGQQVIAYPKHKNNNNSSCVMQDKNMDGSQSTDEPQLPPPMYSGEKIIPEKYAACKRVPKIPNKGIPRDYASTRIDDENVVPLICEMLGELMRLQIRNKDDKNARARRRLVMGFREVARGIRSHKIKMIIMANNLDEYGAIDSKLQDILDMAKEDNLPVIFEMNKRKIGKALGKTIKVGIVGIQNADGAHEPFKKLKKLMGAY
;
A
#
# COMPACT_ATOMS: atom_id res chain seq x y z
N MET A 1 -42.39 -24.74 1.08
CA MET A 1 -40.94 -24.84 1.39
C MET A 1 -40.07 -24.92 0.14
N ASN A 2 -40.49 -25.59 -0.93
CA ASN A 2 -39.66 -25.73 -2.14
C ASN A 2 -39.47 -24.42 -2.94
N HIS A 3 -40.45 -23.50 -2.91
CA HIS A 3 -40.38 -22.23 -3.64
C HIS A 3 -39.27 -21.27 -3.14
N ALA A 4 -38.98 -21.27 -1.84
CA ALA A 4 -37.91 -20.45 -1.26
C ALA A 4 -36.50 -21.01 -1.56
N ILE A 5 -36.40 -22.30 -1.88
CA ILE A 5 -35.13 -22.95 -2.23
C ILE A 5 -34.74 -22.57 -3.67
N GLU A 6 -35.73 -22.44 -4.56
CA GLU A 6 -35.52 -21.97 -5.93
C GLU A 6 -35.09 -20.50 -5.99
N GLU A 7 -35.59 -19.65 -5.09
CA GLU A 7 -35.20 -18.23 -5.03
C GLU A 7 -33.76 -18.01 -4.53
N ILE A 8 -33.22 -18.92 -3.71
CA ILE A 8 -31.88 -18.79 -3.12
C ILE A 8 -30.81 -19.44 -4.03
N ASN A 9 -31.20 -20.43 -4.84
CA ASN A 9 -30.30 -21.12 -5.76
C ASN A 9 -29.86 -20.20 -6.91
N GLY A 10 -28.56 -19.95 -7.02
CA GLY A 10 -27.96 -19.11 -8.06
C GLY A 10 -27.66 -17.68 -7.63
N MET A 11 -27.95 -17.30 -6.38
CA MET A 11 -27.60 -15.98 -5.85
C MET A 11 -26.08 -15.87 -5.64
N VAL A 12 -25.45 -14.78 -6.10
CA VAL A 12 -24.01 -14.54 -5.97
C VAL A 12 -23.77 -13.56 -4.82
N ILE A 13 -23.12 -14.02 -3.76
CA ILE A 13 -22.74 -13.19 -2.62
C ILE A 13 -21.23 -13.27 -2.46
N GLY A 14 -20.55 -12.12 -2.57
CA GLY A 14 -19.09 -12.05 -2.43
C GLY A 14 -18.30 -12.78 -3.53
N GLY A 15 -18.91 -13.06 -4.68
CA GLY A 15 -18.27 -13.74 -5.81
C GLY A 15 -18.41 -15.27 -5.82
N GLN A 16 -19.16 -15.85 -4.88
CA GLN A 16 -19.50 -17.28 -4.85
C GLN A 16 -21.00 -17.50 -4.99
N GLN A 17 -21.39 -18.52 -5.74
CA GLN A 17 -22.78 -18.90 -5.98
C GLN A 17 -23.32 -19.81 -4.87
N VAL A 18 -24.53 -19.53 -4.42
CA VAL A 18 -25.21 -20.28 -3.36
C VAL A 18 -26.12 -21.36 -3.96
N ILE A 19 -26.07 -22.58 -3.40
CA ILE A 19 -26.93 -23.72 -3.75
C ILE A 19 -27.44 -24.38 -2.45
N ALA A 20 -28.74 -24.70 -2.38
CA ALA A 20 -29.47 -25.21 -1.24
C ALA A 20 -30.32 -26.45 -1.62
N TYR A 21 -30.47 -27.39 -0.68
CA TYR A 21 -31.21 -28.65 -0.83
C TYR A 21 -32.18 -28.89 0.34
N PRO A 22 -33.33 -29.56 0.12
CA PRO A 22 -34.31 -29.81 1.16
C PRO A 22 -33.90 -30.97 2.09
N LYS A 23 -34.20 -30.85 3.40
CA LYS A 23 -33.96 -31.89 4.41
C LYS A 23 -35.29 -32.48 4.90
N HIS A 24 -35.51 -33.78 4.69
CA HIS A 24 -36.69 -34.49 5.21
C HIS A 24 -36.47 -34.93 6.67
N LYS A 25 -37.46 -34.66 7.54
CA LYS A 25 -37.53 -35.18 8.92
C LYS A 25 -38.35 -36.46 8.92
N ASN A 26 -37.81 -37.56 9.46
CA ASN A 26 -38.61 -38.74 9.80
C ASN A 26 -38.52 -38.99 11.31
N ASN A 27 -39.67 -39.00 11.97
CA ASN A 27 -39.87 -39.40 13.36
C ASN A 27 -40.03 -40.92 13.42
N ASN A 28 -39.41 -41.59 14.40
CA ASN A 28 -40.00 -42.69 15.19
C ASN A 28 -39.02 -43.17 16.27
N ASN A 29 -39.47 -43.17 17.54
CA ASN A 29 -38.82 -43.84 18.66
C ASN A 29 -39.38 -45.27 18.79
N SER A 30 -38.53 -46.30 18.80
CA SER A 30 -38.80 -47.63 19.36
C SER A 30 -37.48 -48.39 19.54
N SER A 31 -37.44 -49.17 20.62
CA SER A 31 -36.29 -49.81 21.27
C SER A 31 -35.77 -51.11 20.63
N CYS A 32 -34.49 -51.38 20.92
CA CYS A 32 -33.83 -52.68 21.16
C CYS A 32 -33.44 -53.65 20.00
N VAL A 33 -32.14 -53.99 20.03
CA VAL A 33 -31.48 -55.32 19.81
C VAL A 33 -31.14 -55.80 18.38
N MET A 34 -29.81 -55.82 18.16
CA MET A 34 -28.92 -56.78 17.46
C MET A 34 -29.20 -57.14 15.99
N GLN A 35 -28.22 -56.83 15.11
CA GLN A 35 -27.40 -57.86 14.47
C GLN A 35 -26.18 -57.25 13.75
N ASP A 36 -25.02 -57.81 14.07
CA ASP A 36 -23.72 -57.55 13.46
C ASP A 36 -23.68 -57.97 11.99
N LYS A 37 -23.19 -57.07 11.12
CA LYS A 37 -22.36 -57.43 9.97
C LYS A 37 -21.33 -56.31 9.73
N ASN A 38 -20.11 -56.58 10.14
CA ASN A 38 -18.92 -55.84 9.72
C ASN A 38 -18.74 -55.98 8.20
N MET A 39 -18.61 -54.85 7.50
CA MET A 39 -17.79 -54.75 6.30
C MET A 39 -17.22 -53.33 6.25
N ASP A 40 -15.90 -53.26 6.34
CA ASP A 40 -15.11 -52.04 6.43
C ASP A 40 -15.39 -51.06 5.28
N GLY A 41 -15.75 -49.85 5.66
CA GLY A 41 -15.85 -48.69 4.77
C GLY A 41 -15.69 -47.44 5.61
N SER A 42 -14.45 -47.00 5.82
CA SER A 42 -14.11 -45.76 6.52
C SER A 42 -14.66 -44.55 5.77
N GLN A 43 -15.84 -44.09 6.17
CA GLN A 43 -16.38 -42.78 5.79
C GLN A 43 -15.77 -41.71 6.70
N SER A 44 -14.87 -40.90 6.16
CA SER A 44 -14.41 -39.67 6.79
C SER A 44 -15.58 -38.69 6.87
N THR A 45 -16.15 -38.54 8.07
CA THR A 45 -16.98 -37.40 8.42
C THR A 45 -16.09 -36.16 8.44
N ASP A 46 -16.10 -35.39 7.36
CA ASP A 46 -15.45 -34.08 7.28
C ASP A 46 -16.21 -33.08 8.16
N GLU A 47 -15.98 -33.16 9.46
CA GLU A 47 -16.22 -32.05 10.39
C GLU A 47 -15.50 -30.80 9.85
N PRO A 48 -16.13 -29.62 9.80
CA PRO A 48 -15.45 -28.39 9.41
C PRO A 48 -14.31 -28.12 10.39
N GLN A 49 -13.09 -28.50 10.01
CA GLN A 49 -11.91 -28.29 10.83
C GLN A 49 -11.75 -26.79 11.06
N LEU A 50 -11.97 -26.36 12.31
CA LEU A 50 -11.74 -24.98 12.73
C LEU A 50 -10.30 -24.60 12.35
N PRO A 51 -10.09 -23.44 11.71
CA PRO A 51 -8.75 -23.03 11.30
C PRO A 51 -7.83 -22.95 12.53
N PRO A 52 -6.56 -23.35 12.41
CA PRO A 52 -5.65 -23.39 13.54
C PRO A 52 -5.52 -22.00 14.19
N PRO A 53 -5.41 -21.93 15.53
CA PRO A 53 -5.24 -20.67 16.24
C PRO A 53 -3.96 -19.98 15.78
N MET A 54 -4.06 -18.69 15.51
CA MET A 54 -2.92 -17.90 15.02
C MET A 54 -2.24 -17.20 16.18
N TYR A 55 -0.91 -17.24 16.22
CA TYR A 55 -0.10 -16.66 17.29
C TYR A 55 0.63 -15.39 16.81
N SER A 56 0.86 -14.44 17.73
CA SER A 56 1.75 -13.30 17.55
C SER A 56 2.84 -13.37 18.62
N GLY A 57 3.94 -14.05 18.33
CA GLY A 57 4.90 -14.45 19.36
C GLY A 57 4.25 -15.52 20.26
N GLU A 58 4.24 -15.29 21.56
CA GLU A 58 3.66 -16.22 22.55
C GLU A 58 2.14 -16.08 22.75
N LYS A 59 1.53 -15.00 22.25
CA LYS A 59 0.11 -14.70 22.51
C LYS A 59 -0.80 -15.22 21.39
N ILE A 60 -1.87 -15.91 21.78
CA ILE A 60 -2.97 -16.30 20.88
C ILE A 60 -3.71 -15.04 20.42
N ILE A 61 -3.87 -14.90 19.10
CA ILE A 61 -4.61 -13.80 18.50
C ILE A 61 -6.10 -14.14 18.56
N PRO A 62 -6.96 -13.26 19.10
CA PRO A 62 -8.40 -13.49 19.09
C PRO A 62 -8.93 -13.75 17.68
N GLU A 63 -9.87 -14.69 17.55
CA GLU A 63 -10.38 -15.20 16.26
C GLU A 63 -10.83 -14.09 15.31
N LYS A 64 -11.47 -13.03 15.83
CA LYS A 64 -11.86 -11.83 15.07
C LYS A 64 -10.69 -11.15 14.34
N TYR A 65 -9.50 -11.11 14.92
CA TYR A 65 -8.30 -10.55 14.31
C TYR A 65 -7.56 -11.58 13.47
N ALA A 66 -7.68 -12.86 13.81
CA ALA A 66 -7.12 -13.96 13.03
C ALA A 66 -7.78 -14.06 11.65
N ALA A 67 -9.11 -14.00 11.60
CA ALA A 67 -9.89 -13.93 10.36
C ALA A 67 -9.40 -12.79 9.45
N CYS A 68 -9.15 -11.60 10.01
CA CYS A 68 -8.63 -10.45 9.26
C CYS A 68 -7.18 -10.59 8.75
N LYS A 69 -6.35 -11.52 9.27
CA LYS A 69 -5.05 -11.83 8.66
C LYS A 69 -5.13 -12.96 7.64
N ARG A 70 -6.13 -13.84 7.73
CA ARG A 70 -6.35 -14.92 6.76
C ARG A 70 -6.82 -14.40 5.41
N VAL A 71 -7.44 -13.22 5.36
CA VAL A 71 -7.80 -12.60 4.09
C VAL A 71 -6.53 -12.46 3.23
N PRO A 72 -6.60 -12.83 1.94
CA PRO A 72 -5.46 -12.75 1.06
C PRO A 72 -4.96 -11.31 1.01
N LYS A 73 -3.65 -11.13 1.18
CA LYS A 73 -3.06 -9.80 1.11
C LYS A 73 -3.16 -9.33 -0.33
N ILE A 74 -3.98 -8.30 -0.57
CA ILE A 74 -4.16 -7.71 -1.90
C ILE A 74 -2.76 -7.39 -2.46
N PRO A 75 -2.32 -8.08 -3.53
CA PRO A 75 -1.01 -7.84 -4.09
C PRO A 75 -0.98 -6.41 -4.62
N ASN A 76 0.05 -5.66 -4.24
CA ASN A 76 0.26 -4.35 -4.83
C ASN A 76 0.57 -4.60 -6.31
N LYS A 77 -0.20 -4.02 -7.24
CA LYS A 77 -0.04 -4.28 -8.68
C LYS A 77 1.40 -4.06 -9.16
N GLY A 78 2.22 -3.30 -8.43
CA GLY A 78 3.69 -3.30 -8.54
C GLY A 78 4.25 -2.67 -9.80
N ILE A 79 3.43 -2.61 -10.85
CA ILE A 79 3.68 -2.02 -12.14
C ILE A 79 3.74 -0.49 -11.97
N PRO A 80 4.85 0.15 -12.37
CA PRO A 80 4.93 1.60 -12.49
C PRO A 80 3.83 2.14 -13.42
N ARG A 81 3.23 3.28 -13.10
CA ARG A 81 2.21 3.92 -13.97
C ARG A 81 2.89 4.68 -15.12
N ASP A 82 2.14 4.91 -16.20
CA ASP A 82 2.63 5.52 -17.45
C ASP A 82 3.29 6.90 -17.29
N TYR A 83 2.88 7.68 -16.26
CA TYR A 83 3.50 8.97 -15.96
C TYR A 83 4.96 8.85 -15.50
N ALA A 84 5.37 7.67 -15.02
CA ALA A 84 6.73 7.37 -14.56
C ALA A 84 7.55 6.69 -15.67
N SER A 85 7.40 7.16 -16.91
CA SER A 85 8.08 6.62 -18.09
C SER A 85 9.58 6.97 -18.12
N THR A 86 9.98 8.13 -17.59
CA THR A 86 11.39 8.53 -17.47
C THR A 86 12.01 7.91 -16.22
N ARG A 87 12.45 6.65 -16.32
CA ARG A 87 13.20 5.96 -15.28
C ARG A 87 14.70 6.16 -15.47
N ILE A 88 15.43 6.27 -14.36
CA ILE A 88 16.89 6.23 -14.32
C ILE A 88 17.28 4.78 -14.03
N ASP A 89 17.87 4.10 -14.99
CA ASP A 89 18.22 2.67 -14.88
C ASP A 89 19.46 2.37 -14.00
N ASP A 90 19.84 3.30 -13.13
CA ASP A 90 20.99 3.16 -12.23
C ASP A 90 20.54 2.72 -10.83
N GLU A 91 21.08 1.59 -10.36
CA GLU A 91 20.80 1.02 -9.05
C GLU A 91 21.23 1.93 -7.89
N ASN A 92 22.22 2.80 -8.12
CA ASN A 92 22.76 3.71 -7.10
C ASN A 92 21.82 4.89 -6.78
N VAL A 93 20.82 5.14 -7.62
CA VAL A 93 19.90 6.28 -7.44
C VAL A 93 19.06 6.13 -6.18
N VAL A 94 18.52 4.93 -5.95
CA VAL A 94 17.66 4.65 -4.79
C VAL A 94 18.36 4.86 -3.44
N PRO A 95 19.57 4.32 -3.18
CA PRO A 95 20.27 4.58 -1.92
C PRO A 95 20.66 6.05 -1.76
N LEU A 96 21.09 6.74 -2.82
CA LEU A 96 21.38 8.18 -2.78
C LEU A 96 20.15 9.01 -2.38
N ILE A 97 18.98 8.68 -2.92
CA ILE A 97 17.73 9.33 -2.53
C ILE A 97 17.41 9.04 -1.05
N CYS A 98 17.58 7.80 -0.60
CA CYS A 98 17.32 7.42 0.79
C CYS A 98 18.20 8.21 1.77
N GLU A 99 19.50 8.29 1.49
CA GLU A 99 20.47 9.06 2.27
C GLU A 99 20.10 10.55 2.31
N MET A 100 19.85 11.15 1.14
CA MET A 100 19.46 12.55 1.04
C MET A 100 18.19 12.88 1.82
N LEU A 101 17.12 12.09 1.64
CA LEU A 101 15.86 12.33 2.34
C LEU A 101 15.98 12.14 3.85
N GLY A 102 16.75 11.15 4.29
CA GLY A 102 17.02 10.89 5.70
C GLY A 102 17.72 12.08 6.36
N GLU A 103 18.81 12.55 5.76
CA GLU A 103 19.57 13.69 6.29
C GLU A 103 18.77 14.99 6.30
N LEU A 104 18.06 15.31 5.20
CA LEU A 104 17.23 16.51 5.14
C LEU A 104 16.10 16.47 6.17
N MET A 105 15.47 15.32 6.38
CA MET A 105 14.42 15.16 7.37
C MET A 105 14.96 15.28 8.80
N ARG A 106 16.11 14.67 9.09
CA ARG A 106 16.81 14.78 10.39
C ARG A 106 17.10 16.23 10.75
N LEU A 107 17.65 16.99 9.80
CA LEU A 107 17.94 18.41 9.97
C LEU A 107 16.67 19.26 10.09
N GLN A 108 15.60 18.90 9.39
CA GLN A 108 14.31 19.59 9.50
C GLN A 108 13.65 19.36 10.86
N ILE A 109 13.70 18.15 11.41
CA ILE A 109 13.21 17.83 12.76
C ILE A 109 14.00 18.60 13.81
N ARG A 110 15.34 18.65 13.68
CA ARG A 110 16.21 19.38 14.61
C ARG A 110 15.88 20.88 14.67
N ASN A 111 15.57 21.49 13.53
CA ASN A 111 15.27 22.93 13.44
C ASN A 111 13.78 23.25 13.66
N LYS A 112 12.96 22.31 14.18
CA LYS A 112 11.51 22.50 14.28
C LYS A 112 11.11 23.62 15.25
N ASP A 113 11.85 23.77 16.34
CA ASP A 113 11.53 24.71 17.44
C ASP A 113 12.14 26.09 17.24
N ASP A 114 12.94 26.27 16.19
CA ASP A 114 13.52 27.57 15.84
C ASP A 114 12.45 28.54 15.36
N LYS A 115 12.52 29.80 15.80
CA LYS A 115 11.63 30.88 15.33
C LYS A 115 11.65 31.04 13.80
N ASN A 116 12.76 30.68 13.15
CA ASN A 116 12.97 30.72 11.69
C ASN A 116 12.78 29.35 11.01
N ALA A 117 12.18 28.36 11.67
CA ALA A 117 11.97 27.00 11.14
C ALA A 117 11.24 26.98 9.79
N ARG A 118 10.26 27.88 9.61
CA ARG A 118 9.50 27.98 8.35
C ARG A 118 10.34 28.46 7.19
N ALA A 119 11.29 29.37 7.43
CA ALA A 119 12.21 29.88 6.42
C ALA A 119 13.31 28.86 6.08
N ARG A 120 13.78 28.11 7.08
CA ARG A 120 14.83 27.08 6.95
C ARG A 120 14.28 25.68 6.65
N ARG A 121 13.05 25.58 6.17
CA ARG A 121 12.43 24.31 5.77
C ARG A 121 13.19 23.71 4.58
N ARG A 122 13.54 22.42 4.67
CA ARG A 122 14.35 21.74 3.65
C ARG A 122 13.49 20.97 2.65
N LEU A 123 12.45 20.31 3.14
CA LEU A 123 11.52 19.55 2.30
C LEU A 123 10.06 19.78 2.70
N VAL A 124 9.18 19.52 1.73
CA VAL A 124 7.72 19.47 1.88
C VAL A 124 7.19 18.15 1.36
N MET A 125 6.04 17.72 1.88
CA MET A 125 5.46 16.42 1.55
C MET A 125 4.01 16.58 1.11
N GLY A 126 3.64 15.85 0.07
CA GLY A 126 2.26 15.81 -0.42
C GLY A 126 1.97 16.83 -1.52
N PHE A 127 0.99 16.47 -2.36
CA PHE A 127 0.66 17.16 -3.62
C PHE A 127 0.41 18.66 -3.43
N ARG A 128 -0.42 19.02 -2.45
CA ARG A 128 -0.78 20.43 -2.19
C ARG A 128 0.43 21.28 -1.78
N GLU A 129 1.31 20.72 -0.94
CA GLU A 129 2.48 21.46 -0.47
C GLU A 129 3.52 21.62 -1.57
N VAL A 130 3.73 20.57 -2.36
CA VAL A 130 4.66 20.61 -3.49
C VAL A 130 4.16 21.59 -4.56
N ALA A 131 2.90 21.51 -4.98
CA ALA A 131 2.29 22.47 -5.91
C ALA A 131 2.42 23.93 -5.40
N ARG A 132 2.22 24.16 -4.10
CA ARG A 132 2.44 25.49 -3.50
C ARG A 132 3.92 25.91 -3.54
N GLY A 133 4.83 24.97 -3.32
CA GLY A 133 6.27 25.21 -3.35
C GLY A 133 6.79 25.55 -4.75
N ILE A 134 6.29 24.87 -5.78
CA ILE A 134 6.62 25.12 -7.19
C ILE A 134 6.16 26.53 -7.57
N ARG A 135 4.88 26.88 -7.29
CA ARG A 135 4.36 28.25 -7.51
C ARG A 135 5.10 29.36 -6.76
N SER A 136 5.86 29.03 -5.72
CA SER A 136 6.69 30.00 -4.98
C SER A 136 8.14 29.99 -5.45
N HIS A 137 8.48 29.21 -6.48
CA HIS A 137 9.83 28.89 -6.98
C HIS A 137 10.83 28.51 -5.88
N LYS A 138 10.34 27.85 -4.83
CA LYS A 138 11.19 27.40 -3.70
C LYS A 138 11.71 26.00 -3.88
N ILE A 139 11.16 25.24 -4.82
CA ILE A 139 11.48 23.83 -5.04
C ILE A 139 12.64 23.72 -6.02
N LYS A 140 13.63 22.90 -5.69
CA LYS A 140 14.81 22.63 -6.53
C LYS A 140 14.76 21.26 -7.19
N MET A 141 13.99 20.32 -6.63
CA MET A 141 13.85 18.94 -7.12
C MET A 141 12.59 18.31 -6.54
N ILE A 142 11.95 17.43 -7.32
CA ILE A 142 10.75 16.71 -6.94
C ILE A 142 11.03 15.21 -6.97
N ILE A 143 10.60 14.49 -5.94
CA ILE A 143 10.65 13.03 -5.86
C ILE A 143 9.23 12.54 -5.77
N MET A 144 8.79 11.80 -6.78
CA MET A 144 7.44 11.28 -6.88
C MET A 144 7.45 9.75 -6.87
N ALA A 145 6.40 9.16 -6.33
CA ALA A 145 6.26 7.71 -6.32
C ALA A 145 5.92 7.16 -7.71
N ASN A 146 6.50 6.03 -8.10
CA ASN A 146 6.09 5.29 -9.31
C ASN A 146 4.70 4.64 -9.23
N ASN A 147 4.19 4.41 -8.01
CA ASN A 147 3.01 3.59 -7.76
C ASN A 147 1.87 4.39 -7.08
N LEU A 148 1.52 5.54 -7.63
CA LEU A 148 0.39 6.34 -7.12
C LEU A 148 -0.95 5.62 -7.35
N ASP A 149 -1.92 5.87 -6.48
CA ASP A 149 -3.26 5.29 -6.62
C ASP A 149 -4.06 6.06 -7.68
N GLU A 150 -4.91 5.37 -8.44
CA GLU A 150 -5.73 5.95 -9.50
C GLU A 150 -7.00 6.53 -8.90
N TYR A 151 -6.97 7.82 -8.63
CA TYR A 151 -8.13 8.58 -8.21
C TYR A 151 -8.21 9.80 -9.12
N GLY A 152 -9.32 9.99 -9.84
CA GLY A 152 -9.42 11.03 -10.89
C GLY A 152 -8.99 12.43 -10.42
N ALA A 153 -9.35 12.82 -9.19
CA ALA A 153 -8.95 14.12 -8.62
C ALA A 153 -7.46 14.22 -8.24
N ILE A 154 -6.77 13.09 -8.04
CA ILE A 154 -5.33 13.03 -7.81
C ILE A 154 -4.61 13.09 -9.16
N ASP A 155 -5.12 12.40 -10.18
CA ASP A 155 -4.53 12.37 -11.51
C ASP A 155 -4.52 13.77 -12.16
N SER A 156 -5.59 14.56 -12.01
CA SER A 156 -5.59 15.97 -12.46
C SER A 156 -4.48 16.79 -11.77
N LYS A 157 -4.34 16.68 -10.45
CA LYS A 157 -3.31 17.41 -9.69
C LYS A 157 -1.89 16.92 -10.01
N LEU A 158 -1.74 15.64 -10.32
CA LEU A 158 -0.47 15.08 -10.74
C LEU A 158 -0.05 15.70 -12.07
N GLN A 159 -0.95 15.75 -13.05
CA GLN A 159 -0.70 16.38 -14.33
C GLN A 159 -0.33 17.86 -14.17
N ASP A 160 -1.11 18.62 -13.39
CA ASP A 160 -0.80 20.03 -13.08
C ASP A 160 0.63 20.20 -12.51
N ILE A 161 1.04 19.32 -11.59
CA ILE A 161 2.38 19.37 -11.00
C ILE A 161 3.46 19.05 -12.03
N LEU A 162 3.23 18.08 -12.92
CA LEU A 162 4.18 17.74 -13.96
C LEU A 162 4.32 18.88 -14.98
N ASP A 163 3.22 19.55 -15.31
CA ASP A 163 3.23 20.68 -16.24
C ASP A 163 3.96 21.89 -15.62
N MET A 164 3.65 22.24 -14.36
CA MET A 164 4.39 23.29 -13.63
C MET A 164 5.87 22.93 -13.46
N ALA A 165 6.21 21.65 -13.23
CA ALA A 165 7.60 21.23 -13.09
C ALA A 165 8.35 21.34 -14.43
N LYS A 166 7.70 21.07 -15.56
CA LYS A 166 8.29 21.25 -16.89
C LYS A 166 8.52 22.72 -17.21
N GLU A 167 7.56 23.58 -16.89
CA GLU A 167 7.66 25.04 -17.08
C GLU A 167 8.85 25.64 -16.30
N ASP A 168 9.02 25.23 -15.04
CA ASP A 168 10.12 25.68 -14.19
C ASP A 168 11.45 24.91 -14.40
N ASN A 169 11.50 23.97 -15.35
CA ASN A 169 12.64 23.07 -15.61
C ASN A 169 13.14 22.32 -14.34
N LEU A 170 12.20 21.85 -13.52
CA LEU A 170 12.50 21.14 -12.28
C LEU A 170 12.75 19.65 -12.52
N PRO A 171 13.83 19.08 -11.96
CA PRO A 171 14.09 17.65 -12.03
C PRO A 171 13.04 16.86 -11.23
N VAL A 172 12.36 15.92 -11.89
CA VAL A 172 11.40 14.97 -11.28
C VAL A 172 11.95 13.55 -11.34
N ILE A 173 11.98 12.85 -10.21
CA ILE A 173 12.50 11.47 -10.10
C ILE A 173 11.38 10.52 -9.66
N PHE A 174 11.28 9.36 -10.31
CA PHE A 174 10.22 8.36 -10.07
C PHE A 174 10.70 7.01 -9.51
N GLU A 175 11.97 6.86 -9.12
CA GLU A 175 12.58 5.55 -8.78
C GLU A 175 12.00 4.82 -7.54
N MET A 176 11.24 5.50 -6.70
CA MET A 176 10.82 4.94 -5.41
C MET A 176 9.31 4.72 -5.32
N ASN A 177 8.91 3.68 -4.61
CA ASN A 177 7.51 3.44 -4.28
C ASN A 177 7.08 4.30 -3.07
N LYS A 178 5.77 4.52 -2.91
CA LYS A 178 5.18 5.30 -1.79
C LYS A 178 5.66 4.87 -0.40
N ARG A 179 5.89 3.56 -0.23
CA ARG A 179 6.40 2.98 1.03
C ARG A 179 7.89 3.25 1.23
N LYS A 180 8.70 3.21 0.16
CA LYS A 180 10.14 3.48 0.22
C LYS A 180 10.40 4.95 0.54
N ILE A 181 9.65 5.87 -0.09
CA ILE A 181 9.71 7.31 0.23
C ILE A 181 9.38 7.56 1.71
N GLY A 182 8.29 6.97 2.22
CA GLY A 182 7.91 7.10 3.63
C GLY A 182 9.02 6.62 4.58
N LYS A 183 9.58 5.44 4.30
CA LYS A 183 10.70 4.87 5.07
C LYS A 183 11.96 5.73 5.03
N ALA A 184 12.33 6.27 3.87
CA ALA A 184 13.47 7.16 3.71
C ALA A 184 13.34 8.43 4.56
N LEU A 185 12.11 8.92 4.77
CA LEU A 185 11.80 10.04 5.66
C LEU A 185 11.69 9.65 7.14
N GLY A 186 11.93 8.39 7.51
CA GLY A 186 11.74 7.89 8.87
C GLY A 186 10.28 7.84 9.32
N LYS A 187 9.32 7.78 8.38
CA LYS A 187 7.89 7.75 8.68
C LYS A 187 7.29 6.38 8.37
N THR A 188 6.32 5.96 9.18
CA THR A 188 5.55 4.72 8.95
C THR A 188 4.46 4.86 7.89
N ILE A 189 4.11 6.10 7.53
CA ILE A 189 3.09 6.42 6.54
C ILE A 189 3.61 6.31 5.10
N LYS A 190 2.70 6.05 4.16
CA LYS A 190 2.98 6.12 2.73
C LYS A 190 3.05 7.59 2.30
N VAL A 191 4.05 7.95 1.50
CA VAL A 191 4.22 9.30 0.98
C VAL A 191 4.25 9.25 -0.54
N GLY A 192 3.39 10.01 -1.20
CA GLY A 192 3.27 10.01 -2.67
C GLY A 192 4.29 10.90 -3.38
N ILE A 193 4.55 12.08 -2.83
CA ILE A 193 5.41 13.10 -3.45
C ILE A 193 6.14 13.89 -2.36
N VAL A 194 7.39 14.24 -2.64
CA VAL A 194 8.25 15.06 -1.80
C VAL A 194 8.88 16.14 -2.68
N GLY A 195 8.84 17.38 -2.19
CA GLY A 195 9.49 18.51 -2.83
C GLY A 195 10.69 18.96 -2.00
N ILE A 196 11.87 18.99 -2.60
CA ILE A 196 13.10 19.47 -1.96
C ILE A 196 13.19 20.96 -2.20
N GLN A 197 13.11 21.76 -1.13
CA GLN A 197 13.30 23.20 -1.19
C GLN A 197 14.77 23.59 -1.04
N ASN A 198 15.44 22.95 -0.08
CA ASN A 198 16.82 23.23 0.21
C ASN A 198 17.60 21.94 0.49
N ALA A 199 18.76 21.81 -0.14
CA ALA A 199 19.66 20.65 -0.04
C ALA A 199 20.80 20.87 0.98
N ASP A 200 20.68 21.90 1.84
CA ASP A 200 21.70 22.20 2.86
C ASP A 200 21.84 21.04 3.86
N GLY A 201 23.05 20.45 3.89
CA GLY A 201 23.39 19.26 4.65
C GLY A 201 23.36 17.95 3.87
N ALA A 202 22.88 17.96 2.62
CA ALA A 202 22.87 16.80 1.71
C ALA A 202 23.22 17.22 0.26
N HIS A 203 24.16 18.16 0.11
CA HIS A 203 24.55 18.70 -1.19
C HIS A 203 25.24 17.66 -2.09
N GLU A 204 26.03 16.76 -1.51
CA GLU A 204 26.72 15.71 -2.26
C GLU A 204 25.76 14.74 -2.97
N PRO A 205 24.81 14.07 -2.27
CA PRO A 205 23.86 13.19 -2.96
C PRO A 205 22.96 13.97 -3.92
N PHE A 206 22.58 15.20 -3.57
CA PHE A 206 21.79 16.07 -4.46
C PHE A 206 22.52 16.40 -5.78
N LYS A 207 23.82 16.73 -5.71
CA LYS A 207 24.64 17.02 -6.89
C LYS A 207 24.84 15.76 -7.75
N LYS A 208 25.07 14.60 -7.13
CA LYS A 208 25.17 13.31 -7.83
C LYS A 208 23.87 12.99 -8.58
N LEU A 209 22.71 13.14 -7.92
CA LEU A 209 21.40 12.92 -8.54
C LEU A 209 21.14 13.85 -9.71
N LYS A 210 21.46 15.15 -9.57
CA LYS A 210 21.35 16.10 -10.70
C LYS A 210 22.22 15.71 -11.90
N LYS A 211 23.45 15.27 -11.65
CA LYS A 211 24.37 14.81 -12.71
C LYS A 211 23.81 13.59 -13.45
N LEU A 212 23.24 12.62 -12.72
CA LEU A 212 22.63 11.43 -13.32
C LEU A 212 21.41 11.76 -14.19
N MET A 213 20.69 12.85 -13.87
CA MET A 213 19.54 13.31 -14.64
C MET A 213 19.90 14.16 -15.87
N GLY A 214 21.17 14.53 -16.06
CA GLY A 214 21.59 15.39 -17.17
C GLY A 214 21.13 16.86 -17.05
N ALA A 215 20.67 17.30 -15.88
CA ALA A 215 20.27 18.68 -15.63
C ALA A 215 21.50 19.52 -15.27
N TYR A 216 22.15 20.12 -16.28
CA TYR A 216 23.23 21.10 -16.16
C TYR A 216 22.82 22.46 -16.72
#